data_AF-A0A0G1BRQ3-F1
#
_entry.id   AF-A0A0G1BRQ3-F1
#
_cell.length_a   1.000
_cell.length_b   1.000
_cell.length_c   1.000
_cell.angle_alpha   90.00
_cell.angle_beta   90.00
_cell.angle_gamma   90.00
#
_symmetry.space_group_name_H-M   'P 1'
#
loop_
_entity.id
_entity.type
_entity.pdbx_description
1 polymer ?
#
loop_
_entity_poly.entity_id
_entity_poly.type
_entity_poly.pdbx_seq_one_letter_code
_entity_poly.pdbx_strand_id
1 'polypeptide(L)'
;MGGGEIELISNNWFNKIAMDHIAIMRKSWGLTDKILSGEKKIESRWYSAKFSPWDKIKKGDMVYFKNSGELVRIKSKVRRVVQFAGLNPKKVKEILYKYGKADGIENNKLSKFYARFKNKKYCILIFFRKSCRDKAV
;
A
#
# COMPACT_ATOMS: atom_id res chain seq x y z
N MET A 1 22.06 37.32 3.36
CA MET A 1 20.68 36.83 3.12
C MET A 1 20.71 36.01 1.82
N GLY A 2 20.59 34.69 1.89
CA GLY A 2 20.72 33.83 0.68
C GLY A 2 20.46 32.32 0.90
N GLY A 3 20.11 31.90 2.12
CA GLY A 3 19.89 30.47 2.43
C GLY A 3 18.50 29.93 2.05
N GLY A 4 17.47 30.78 2.00
CA GLY A 4 16.08 30.33 1.84
C GLY A 4 15.76 29.76 0.45
N GLU A 5 16.39 30.28 -0.61
CA GLU A 5 16.07 29.89 -1.99
C GLU A 5 16.68 28.54 -2.39
N ILE A 6 17.92 28.26 -1.97
CA ILE A 6 18.58 26.96 -2.19
C ILE A 6 17.88 25.84 -1.41
N GLU A 7 17.48 26.11 -0.17
CA GLU A 7 16.73 25.15 0.65
C GLU A 7 15.33 24.86 0.06
N LEU A 8 14.65 25.88 -0.45
CA LEU A 8 13.37 25.72 -1.16
C LEU A 8 13.52 24.89 -2.44
N ILE A 9 14.53 25.14 -3.27
CA ILE A 9 14.76 24.40 -4.53
C ILE A 9 15.13 22.94 -4.25
N SER A 10 16.01 22.70 -3.28
CA SER A 10 16.37 21.36 -2.79
C SER A 10 15.13 20.59 -2.33
N ASN A 11 14.36 21.18 -1.41
CA ASN A 11 13.16 20.56 -0.86
C ASN A 11 12.10 20.30 -1.94
N ASN A 12 11.99 21.19 -2.94
CA ASN A 12 11.04 21.03 -4.03
C ASN A 12 11.47 19.92 -5.00
N TRP A 13 12.78 19.75 -5.27
CA TRP A 13 13.28 18.68 -6.12
C TRP A 13 13.19 17.30 -5.45
N PHE A 14 13.57 17.17 -4.18
CA PHE A 14 13.42 15.93 -3.40
C PHE A 14 11.95 15.51 -3.23
N ASN A 15 11.03 16.48 -3.12
CA ASN A 15 9.59 16.22 -3.11
C ASN A 15 9.06 15.77 -4.48
N LYS A 16 9.79 16.01 -5.57
CA LYS A 16 9.39 15.67 -6.95
C LYS A 16 9.82 14.28 -7.40
N ILE A 17 10.81 13.66 -6.74
CA ILE A 17 11.25 12.29 -7.09
C ILE A 17 10.20 11.30 -6.59
N ALA A 18 9.44 10.76 -7.55
CA ALA A 18 8.58 9.60 -7.35
C ALA A 18 9.47 8.35 -7.28
N MET A 19 9.30 7.56 -6.23
CA MET A 19 10.03 6.30 -6.05
C MET A 19 9.20 5.11 -6.53
N ASP A 20 9.90 4.04 -6.90
CA ASP A 20 9.29 2.79 -7.34
C ASP A 20 9.29 1.76 -6.21
N HIS A 21 8.14 1.12 -6.00
CA HIS A 21 7.94 0.08 -4.99
C HIS A 21 7.36 -1.17 -5.63
N ILE A 22 7.71 -2.34 -5.10
CA ILE A 22 7.16 -3.62 -5.56
C ILE A 22 6.32 -4.29 -4.48
N ALA A 23 5.10 -4.67 -4.85
CA ALA A 23 4.19 -5.42 -4.02
C ALA A 23 4.01 -6.85 -4.58
N ILE A 24 4.61 -7.82 -3.88
CA ILE A 24 4.54 -9.23 -4.23
C ILE A 24 3.31 -9.85 -3.56
N MET A 25 2.45 -10.46 -4.37
CA MET A 25 1.17 -11.04 -3.99
C MET A 25 1.22 -12.56 -3.92
N ARG A 26 0.43 -13.14 -3.02
CA ARG A 26 0.21 -14.59 -3.00
C ARG A 26 -0.78 -14.95 -4.11
N LYS A 27 -0.33 -15.74 -5.09
CA LYS A 27 -1.11 -16.16 -6.26
C LYS A 27 -2.48 -16.73 -5.89
N SER A 28 -2.53 -17.59 -4.88
CA SER A 28 -3.77 -18.24 -4.42
C SER A 28 -4.81 -17.29 -3.80
N TRP A 29 -4.54 -15.99 -3.70
CA TRP A 29 -5.51 -15.00 -3.22
C TRP A 29 -6.17 -14.20 -4.35
N GLY A 30 -5.72 -14.35 -5.60
CA GLY A 30 -6.33 -13.66 -6.76
C GLY A 30 -6.28 -12.13 -6.70
N LEU A 31 -5.36 -11.55 -5.91
CA LEU A 31 -5.35 -10.11 -5.67
C LEU A 31 -4.98 -9.28 -6.90
N THR A 32 -4.14 -9.81 -7.78
CA THR A 32 -3.74 -9.12 -9.03
C THR A 32 -4.93 -8.86 -9.94
N ASP A 33 -5.86 -9.82 -10.02
CA ASP A 33 -7.07 -9.68 -10.85
C ASP A 33 -8.02 -8.64 -10.25
N LYS A 34 -8.15 -8.61 -8.91
CA LYS A 34 -8.91 -7.58 -8.20
C LYS A 34 -8.33 -6.19 -8.35
N ILE A 35 -7.01 -6.06 -8.46
CA ILE A 35 -6.34 -4.78 -8.72
C ILE A 35 -6.64 -4.31 -10.14
N LEU A 36 -6.60 -5.23 -11.12
CA LEU A 36 -6.90 -4.93 -12.52
C LEU A 36 -8.38 -4.58 -12.76
N SER A 37 -9.31 -5.29 -12.11
CA SER A 37 -10.74 -4.99 -12.18
C SER A 37 -11.11 -3.69 -11.44
N GLY A 38 -10.24 -3.22 -10.54
CA GLY A 38 -10.48 -2.06 -9.70
C GLY A 38 -11.29 -2.35 -8.43
N GLU A 39 -11.57 -3.63 -8.12
CA GLU A 39 -12.16 -4.06 -6.85
C GLU A 39 -11.23 -3.70 -5.68
N LYS A 40 -9.94 -4.05 -5.80
CA LYS A 40 -8.91 -3.71 -4.82
C LYS A 40 -8.27 -2.36 -5.17
N LYS A 41 -8.35 -1.42 -4.23
CA LYS A 41 -7.89 -0.02 -4.35
C LYS A 41 -6.87 0.37 -3.27
N ILE A 42 -6.66 -0.52 -2.30
CA ILE A 42 -5.75 -0.38 -1.18
C ILE A 42 -4.81 -1.59 -1.18
N GLU A 43 -3.54 -1.35 -0.89
CA GLU A 43 -2.59 -2.37 -0.47
C GLU A 43 -2.31 -2.18 1.02
N SER A 44 -2.78 -3.11 1.85
CA SER A 44 -2.50 -3.10 3.28
C SER A 44 -1.26 -3.90 3.64
N ARG A 45 -0.52 -3.41 4.64
CA ARG A 45 0.65 -4.08 5.20
C ARG A 45 0.60 -4.03 6.72
N TRP A 46 0.74 -5.18 7.38
CA TRP A 46 0.50 -5.32 8.81
C TRP A 46 1.69 -5.92 9.55
N TYR A 47 2.23 -5.18 10.52
CA TYR A 47 3.56 -5.47 11.08
C TYR A 47 3.58 -5.56 12.60
N SER A 48 4.47 -6.40 13.14
CA SER A 48 4.77 -6.45 14.57
C SER A 48 5.84 -5.42 14.96
N ALA A 49 6.76 -5.11 14.05
CA ALA A 49 7.79 -4.07 14.16
C ALA A 49 7.74 -3.16 12.91
N LYS A 50 8.31 -1.95 12.96
CA LYS A 50 8.36 -1.07 11.78
C LYS A 50 9.39 -1.58 10.77
N PHE A 51 9.02 -1.63 9.50
CA PHE A 51 9.94 -1.93 8.40
C PHE A 51 9.49 -1.27 7.10
N SER A 52 10.37 -1.27 6.09
CA SER A 52 10.08 -0.69 4.78
C SER A 52 8.75 -1.23 4.23
N PRO A 53 7.81 -0.39 3.76
CA PRO A 53 8.01 1.01 3.36
C PRO A 53 7.51 2.05 4.39
N TRP A 54 7.52 1.74 5.69
CA TRP A 54 7.14 2.69 6.76
C TRP A 54 7.91 4.01 6.62
N ASP A 55 7.17 5.12 6.57
CA ASP A 55 7.68 6.49 6.32
C ASP A 55 8.50 6.70 5.03
N LYS A 56 8.52 5.71 4.13
CA LYS A 56 9.27 5.75 2.86
C LYS A 56 8.38 5.85 1.63
N ILE A 57 7.21 5.21 1.63
CA ILE A 57 6.26 5.33 0.53
C ILE A 57 5.41 6.60 0.68
N LYS A 58 5.32 7.39 -0.39
CA LYS A 58 4.62 8.68 -0.40
C LYS A 58 3.65 8.80 -1.57
N LYS A 59 2.75 9.79 -1.48
CA LYS A 59 1.88 10.17 -2.60
C LYS A 59 2.73 10.53 -3.80
N GLY A 60 2.39 10.00 -4.97
CA GLY A 60 3.13 10.25 -6.20
C GLY A 60 4.05 9.12 -6.64
N ASP A 61 4.48 8.26 -5.70
CA ASP A 61 5.26 7.06 -5.99
C ASP A 61 4.51 6.08 -6.90
N MET A 62 5.24 5.16 -7.53
CA MET A 62 4.68 4.06 -8.30
C MET A 62 4.77 2.75 -7.51
N VAL A 63 3.68 1.99 -7.54
CA VAL A 63 3.64 0.62 -7.02
C VAL A 63 3.43 -0.34 -8.18
N TYR A 64 4.33 -1.28 -8.31
CA TYR A 64 4.26 -2.40 -9.23
C TYR A 64 3.77 -3.63 -8.50
N PHE A 65 2.87 -4.39 -9.12
CA PHE A 65 2.30 -5.60 -8.55
C PHE A 65 2.67 -6.82 -9.39
N LYS A 66 3.01 -7.89 -8.70
CA LYS A 66 3.22 -9.22 -9.28
C LYS A 66 2.76 -10.31 -8.34
N ASN A 67 2.41 -11.47 -8.88
CA ASN A 67 2.35 -12.67 -8.04
C ASN A 67 3.78 -13.15 -7.74
N SER A 68 3.93 -13.85 -6.61
CA SER A 68 5.17 -14.56 -6.29
C SER A 68 5.56 -15.51 -7.42
N GLY A 69 6.83 -15.46 -7.82
CA GLY A 69 7.37 -16.26 -8.93
C GLY A 69 7.05 -15.74 -10.34
N GLU A 70 6.24 -14.68 -10.48
CA GLU A 70 5.87 -14.12 -11.79
C GLU A 70 6.57 -12.79 -12.06
N LEU A 71 6.49 -12.34 -13.32
CA LEU A 71 6.91 -11.00 -13.74
C LEU A 71 5.94 -9.93 -13.25
N VAL A 72 6.43 -8.69 -13.18
CA VAL A 72 5.60 -7.50 -12.97
C VAL A 72 4.65 -7.33 -14.14
N ARG A 73 3.35 -7.15 -13.86
CA ARG A 73 2.33 -7.00 -14.91
C ARG A 73 1.38 -5.83 -14.69
N ILE A 74 1.42 -5.21 -13.51
CA ILE A 74 0.47 -4.19 -13.11
C ILE A 74 1.25 -3.06 -12.45
N LYS A 75 0.90 -1.82 -12.77
CA LYS A 75 1.41 -0.66 -12.06
C LYS A 75 0.29 0.32 -11.70
N SER A 76 0.49 1.05 -10.62
CA SER A 76 -0.39 2.13 -10.22
C SER A 76 0.32 3.21 -9.42
N LYS A 77 -0.15 4.44 -9.57
CA LYS A 77 0.37 5.60 -8.84
C LYS A 77 -0.25 5.68 -7.45
N VAL A 78 0.58 5.89 -6.43
CA VAL A 78 0.13 6.11 -5.06
C VAL A 78 -0.66 7.40 -4.98
N ARG A 79 -1.92 7.29 -4.56
CA ARG A 79 -2.85 8.40 -4.35
C ARG A 79 -2.68 9.02 -2.97
N ARG A 80 -2.51 8.18 -1.94
CA ARG A 80 -2.38 8.59 -0.53
C ARG A 80 -1.87 7.41 0.31
N VAL A 81 -1.17 7.70 1.39
CA VAL A 81 -0.72 6.71 2.38
C VAL A 81 -1.33 7.06 3.73
N VAL A 82 -1.80 6.05 4.47
CA VAL A 82 -2.26 6.19 5.86
C VAL A 82 -1.49 5.18 6.69
N GLN A 83 -0.94 5.62 7.82
CA GLN A 83 -0.19 4.76 8.73
C GLN A 83 -0.85 4.75 10.11
N PHE A 84 -0.92 3.58 10.72
CA PHE A 84 -1.43 3.37 12.06
C PHE A 84 -0.33 2.72 12.91
N ALA A 85 -0.05 3.32 14.07
CA ALA A 85 0.83 2.77 15.09
C ALA A 85 0.04 2.49 16.38
N GLY A 86 0.62 1.70 17.28
CA GLY A 86 -0.02 1.37 18.56
C GLY A 86 -1.36 0.65 18.36
N LEU A 87 -1.39 -0.30 17.43
CA LEU A 87 -2.57 -1.12 17.16
C LEU A 87 -2.88 -2.05 18.35
N ASN A 88 -4.17 -2.17 18.62
CA ASN A 88 -4.76 -3.15 19.52
C ASN A 88 -5.88 -3.89 18.77
N PRO A 89 -6.42 -5.00 19.31
CA PRO A 89 -7.44 -5.78 18.61
C PRO A 89 -8.67 -4.97 18.18
N LYS A 90 -9.11 -4.00 19.00
CA LYS A 90 -10.21 -3.09 18.66
C LYS A 90 -9.91 -2.26 17.41
N LYS A 91 -8.76 -1.58 17.37
CA LYS A 91 -8.31 -0.79 16.19
C LYS A 91 -8.14 -1.66 14.95
N VAL A 92 -7.63 -2.88 15.09
CA VAL A 92 -7.50 -3.82 13.96
C VAL A 92 -8.88 -4.14 13.37
N LYS A 93 -9.87 -4.43 14.23
CA LYS A 93 -11.25 -4.70 13.80
C LYS A 93 -11.86 -3.50 13.07
N GLU A 94 -11.67 -2.29 13.61
CA GLU A 94 -12.15 -1.04 13.00
C GLU A 94 -11.52 -0.80 11.62
N ILE A 95 -10.21 -0.99 11.47
CA ILE A 95 -9.50 -0.84 10.19
C ILE A 95 -10.01 -1.86 9.18
N LEU A 96 -10.15 -3.12 9.57
CA LEU A 96 -10.66 -4.18 8.67
C LEU A 96 -12.10 -3.92 8.24
N TYR A 97 -12.97 -3.47 9.16
CA TYR A 97 -14.35 -3.12 8.82
C TYR A 97 -14.41 -1.93 7.86
N LYS A 98 -13.61 -0.89 8.11
CA LYS A 98 -13.61 0.34 7.31
C LYS A 98 -12.97 0.17 5.93
N TYR A 99 -11.88 -0.59 5.84
CA TYR A 99 -11.05 -0.64 4.63
C TYR A 99 -10.97 -2.03 3.96
N GLY A 100 -11.43 -3.11 4.61
CA GLY A 100 -11.26 -4.47 4.14
C GLY A 100 -11.81 -4.71 2.73
N LYS A 101 -13.01 -4.20 2.44
CA LYS A 101 -13.62 -4.29 1.09
C LYS A 101 -12.71 -3.67 0.02
N ALA A 102 -12.21 -2.46 0.26
CA ALA A 102 -11.32 -1.76 -0.66
C ALA A 102 -9.90 -2.37 -0.72
N ASP A 103 -9.53 -3.15 0.30
CA ASP A 103 -8.29 -3.96 0.33
C ASP A 103 -8.46 -5.33 -0.35
N GLY A 104 -9.63 -5.61 -0.93
CA GLY A 104 -9.93 -6.84 -1.66
C GLY A 104 -10.28 -8.03 -0.77
N ILE A 105 -10.59 -7.79 0.52
CA ILE A 105 -11.03 -8.81 1.47
C ILE A 105 -12.54 -8.96 1.37
N GLU A 106 -13.01 -10.17 1.06
CA GLU A 106 -14.44 -10.47 1.07
C GLU A 106 -14.99 -10.52 2.50
N ASN A 107 -16.27 -10.15 2.68
CA ASN A 107 -16.90 -10.07 4.00
C ASN A 107 -16.81 -11.39 4.78
N ASN A 108 -17.00 -12.53 4.11
CA ASN A 108 -16.89 -13.86 4.71
C ASN A 108 -15.46 -14.23 5.15
N LYS A 109 -14.43 -13.51 4.69
CA LYS A 109 -13.03 -13.71 5.11
C LYS A 109 -12.57 -12.74 6.20
N LEU A 110 -13.39 -11.75 6.60
CA LEU A 110 -13.00 -10.75 7.60
C LEU A 110 -12.54 -11.38 8.92
N SER A 111 -13.25 -12.39 9.42
CA SER A 111 -12.87 -13.10 10.66
C SER A 111 -11.48 -13.73 10.56
N LYS A 112 -11.17 -14.37 9.42
CA LYS A 112 -9.86 -14.98 9.14
C LYS A 112 -8.73 -13.94 9.12
N PHE A 113 -8.96 -12.80 8.47
CA PHE A 113 -7.97 -11.72 8.44
C PHE A 113 -7.82 -11.02 9.80
N TYR A 114 -8.91 -10.87 10.55
CA TYR A 114 -8.86 -10.37 11.93
C TYR A 114 -7.99 -11.26 12.81
N ALA A 115 -8.21 -12.59 12.78
CA ALA A 115 -7.40 -13.54 13.55
C ALA A 115 -5.91 -13.43 13.20
N ARG A 116 -5.59 -13.20 11.92
CA ARG A 116 -4.21 -13.01 11.43
C ARG A 116 -3.57 -11.70 11.90
N PHE A 117 -4.34 -10.62 12.00
CA PHE A 117 -3.80 -9.28 12.24
C PHE A 117 -4.01 -8.72 13.66
N LYS A 118 -4.85 -9.34 14.50
CA LYS A 118 -5.24 -8.83 15.83
C LYS A 118 -4.07 -8.44 16.76
N ASN A 119 -2.91 -9.08 16.59
CA ASN A 119 -1.72 -8.86 17.42
C ASN A 119 -0.65 -7.98 16.74
N LYS A 120 -0.92 -7.47 15.54
CA LYS A 120 -0.01 -6.55 14.84
C LYS A 120 -0.04 -5.19 15.53
N LYS A 121 1.10 -4.49 15.48
CA LYS A 121 1.33 -3.20 16.15
C LYS A 121 1.27 -2.02 15.20
N TYR A 122 1.48 -2.27 13.91
CA TYR A 122 1.54 -1.28 12.86
C TYR A 122 0.73 -1.72 11.63
N CYS A 123 0.15 -0.75 10.93
CA CYS A 123 -0.50 -0.96 9.64
C CYS A 123 -0.24 0.21 8.70
N ILE A 124 0.10 -0.09 7.45
CA ILE A 124 0.15 0.89 6.36
C ILE A 124 -0.95 0.56 5.37
N LEU A 125 -1.76 1.56 5.00
CA LEU A 125 -2.72 1.48 3.91
C LEU A 125 -2.24 2.37 2.77
N ILE A 126 -1.88 1.74 1.65
CA ILE A 126 -1.42 2.41 0.44
C ILE A 126 -2.61 2.49 -0.51
N PHE A 127 -3.19 3.68 -0.65
CA PHE A 127 -4.26 3.94 -1.61
C PHE A 127 -3.63 4.24 -2.95
N PHE A 128 -4.04 3.54 -3.99
CA PHE A 128 -3.53 3.74 -5.34
C PHE A 128 -4.65 4.17 -6.30
N ARG A 129 -4.27 4.74 -7.45
CA ARG A 129 -5.20 5.14 -8.52
C ARG A 129 -5.68 3.91 -9.29
N LYS A 130 -6.55 4.09 -10.29
CA LYS A 130 -6.91 3.00 -11.21
C LYS A 130 -5.62 2.42 -11.82
N SER A 131 -5.44 1.12 -11.64
CA SER A 131 -4.26 0.39 -12.12
C SER A 131 -4.38 0.09 -13.61
N CYS A 132 -3.24 -0.05 -14.28
CA CYS A 132 -3.18 -0.50 -15.66
C CYS A 132 -2.19 -1.67 -15.79
N ARG A 133 -2.35 -2.46 -16.86
CA ARG A 133 -1.30 -3.41 -17.24
C ARG A 133 -0.04 -2.64 -17.56
N ASP A 134 1.09 -3.11 -17.05
CA ASP A 134 2.36 -2.55 -17.46
C ASP A 134 2.60 -2.91 -18.92
N LYS A 135 2.93 -1.92 -19.75
CA LYS A 135 3.09 -2.10 -21.20
C LYS A 135 4.50 -2.57 -21.59
N ALA A 136 5.39 -2.70 -20.60
CA ALA A 136 6.78 -3.08 -20.79
C ALA A 136 7.02 -4.60 -20.64
N VAL A 137 5.96 -5.41 -20.51
CA VAL A 137 6.01 -6.88 -20.39
C VAL A 137 4.94 -7.52 -21.26
#